data_AF-A0A1J3INK5-F1
#
_entry.id   AF-A0A1J3INK5-F1
#
_cell.length_a   1.000
_cell.length_b   1.000
_cell.length_c   1.000
_cell.angle_alpha   90.00
_cell.angle_beta   90.00
_cell.angle_gamma   90.00
#
_symmetry.space_group_name_H-M   'P 1'
#
loop_
_entity.id
_entity.type
_entity.pdbx_description
1 polymer ?
#
loop_
_entity_poly.entity_id
_entity_poly.type
_entity_poly.pdbx_seq_one_letter_code
_entity_poly.pdbx_strand_id
1 'polypeptide(L)' 'FATALAKGDAKAGEIKGQTREHARLLYLLGVKQLIVCINKMDSDVAKYGEPRYNEVRDEIRNVLRQVGWNPKFVEES' A
#
# COMPACT_ATOMS: atom_id res chain seq x y z
N PHE A 1 6.81 -3.19 7.01
CA PHE A 1 7.59 -2.14 6.32
C PHE A 1 8.79 -2.71 5.53
N ALA A 2 8.63 -3.76 4.71
CA ALA A 2 9.77 -4.33 3.95
C ALA A 2 9.50 -4.81 2.51
N THR A 3 8.31 -4.63 1.91
CA THR A 3 8.03 -5.26 0.60
C THR A 3 7.28 -4.38 -0.40
N ALA A 4 7.46 -3.06 -0.38
CA ALA A 4 6.86 -2.19 -1.41
C ALA A 4 7.78 -1.92 -2.61
N LEU A 5 9.08 -2.23 -2.50
CA LEU A 5 10.08 -1.82 -3.50
C LEU A 5 10.88 -2.98 -4.08
N ALA A 6 11.18 -4.01 -3.29
CA ALA A 6 11.63 -5.27 -3.85
C ALA A 6 10.39 -5.97 -4.43
N LYS A 7 10.42 -6.26 -5.72
CA LYS A 7 9.42 -7.07 -6.42
C LYS A 7 9.35 -8.41 -5.67
N GLY A 8 8.36 -8.57 -4.79
CA GLY A 8 8.19 -9.76 -3.97
C GLY A 8 7.78 -10.93 -4.85
N ASP A 9 8.52 -12.04 -4.78
CA ASP A 9 8.23 -13.22 -5.57
C ASP A 9 6.96 -13.88 -5.03
N ALA A 10 5.88 -13.77 -5.80
CA ALA A 10 4.55 -14.33 -5.47
C ALA A 10 4.54 -15.87 -5.25
N LYS A 11 5.67 -16.56 -5.43
CA LYS A 11 5.85 -18.00 -5.21
C LYS A 11 6.61 -18.37 -3.93
N ALA A 12 7.19 -17.41 -3.20
CA ALA A 12 8.10 -17.69 -2.08
C ALA A 12 7.43 -17.72 -0.69
N GLY A 13 6.10 -17.81 -0.62
CA GLY A 13 5.41 -17.84 0.68
C GLY A 13 5.65 -16.57 1.51
N GLU A 14 5.73 -15.42 0.83
CA GLU A 14 6.06 -14.15 1.49
C GLU A 14 5.01 -13.78 2.54
N ILE A 15 5.52 -13.45 3.73
CA ILE A 15 4.78 -13.04 4.91
C ILE A 15 3.81 -11.92 4.50
N LYS A 16 2.49 -12.17 4.59
CA LYS A 16 1.44 -11.17 4.34
C LYS A 16 1.86 -9.85 5.00
N GLY A 17 2.12 -8.83 4.18
CA GLY A 17 2.84 -7.64 4.61
C GLY A 17 2.15 -6.87 5.75
N GLN A 18 2.97 -6.33 6.66
CA GLN A 18 2.59 -5.43 7.77
C GLN A 18 1.62 -4.29 7.36
N THR A 19 1.60 -3.89 6.09
CA THR A 19 0.70 -2.87 5.54
C THR A 19 -0.78 -3.19 5.78
N ARG A 20 -1.19 -4.47 5.64
CA ARG A 20 -2.58 -4.87 5.87
C ARG A 20 -2.94 -4.85 7.35
N GLU A 21 -2.01 -5.25 8.20
CA GLU A 21 -2.20 -5.24 9.66
C GLU A 21 -2.30 -3.79 10.18
N HIS A 22 -1.38 -2.92 9.77
CA HIS A 22 -1.41 -1.50 10.11
C HIS A 22 -2.69 -0.82 9.61
N ALA A 23 -3.11 -1.10 8.36
CA ALA A 23 -4.37 -0.57 7.83
C ALA A 23 -5.58 -1.03 8.65
N ARG A 24 -5.58 -2.28 9.14
CA ARG A 24 -6.64 -2.81 10.01
C ARG A 24 -6.62 -2.17 11.39
N LEU A 25 -5.45 -1.98 11.99
CA LEU A 25 -5.31 -1.31 13.27
C LEU A 25 -5.81 0.14 13.19
N LEU A 26 -5.43 0.89 12.15
CA LEU A 26 -5.89 2.26 11.94
C LEU A 26 -7.41 2.35 11.77
N TYR A 27 -8.01 1.38 11.08
CA TYR A 27 -9.47 1.27 10.96
C TYR A 27 -10.15 1.02 12.31
N LEU A 28 -9.63 0.07 13.11
CA LEU A 28 -10.19 -0.25 14.43
C LEU A 28 -10.02 0.90 15.44
N LEU A 29 -8.96 1.70 15.31
CA LEU A 29 -8.72 2.88 16.13
C LEU A 29 -9.60 4.09 15.73
N GLY A 30 -10.38 3.99 14.65
CA GLY A 30 -11.30 5.05 14.23
C GLY A 30 -10.62 6.26 13.59
N VAL A 31 -9.44 6.07 12.99
CA VAL A 31 -8.73 7.14 12.29
C VAL A 31 -9.54 7.60 11.06
N LYS A 32 -9.88 8.88 11.00
CA LYS A 32 -10.75 9.44 9.96
C LYS A 32 -10.00 9.94 8.71
N GLN A 33 -8.71 10.25 8.85
CA GLN A 33 -7.87 10.78 7.78
C GLN A 33 -6.59 9.96 7.72
N LEU A 34 -6.20 9.54 6.52
CA LEU A 34 -5.04 8.70 6.26
C LEU A 34 -4.29 9.26 5.06
N ILE A 35 -2.99 9.51 5.23
CA ILE A 35 -2.08 9.91 4.14
C ILE A 35 -1.09 8.77 3.93
N VAL A 36 -0.93 8.34 2.69
CA VAL A 36 0.00 7.28 2.32
C VAL A 36 1.16 7.86 1.50
N CYS A 37 2.36 7.77 2.06
CA CYS A 37 3.58 8.19 1.38
C CYS A 37 4.30 6.98 0.78
N ILE A 38 4.49 6.98 -0.54
CA ILE A 38 5.33 5.99 -1.23
C ILE A 38 6.77 6.50 -1.20
N ASN A 39 7.65 5.76 -0.52
CA ASN A 39 9.04 6.16 -0.28
C ASN A 39 10.02 5.39 -1.20
N LYS A 40 11.27 5.87 -1.27
CA LYS A 40 12.41 5.34 -2.04
C LYS A 40 12.17 5.16 -3.55
N MET A 41 11.47 6.12 -4.14
CA MET A 41 11.26 6.16 -5.59
C MET A 41 12.56 6.36 -6.38
N ASP A 42 13.64 6.79 -5.74
CA ASP A 42 15.00 6.89 -6.29
C ASP A 42 15.67 5.56 -6.61
N SER A 43 15.15 4.43 -6.12
CA SER A 43 15.76 3.12 -6.34
C SER A 43 15.91 2.77 -7.82
N ASP A 44 16.93 1.96 -8.16
CA ASP A 44 17.18 1.51 -9.55
C ASP A 44 16.00 0.79 -10.21
N VAL A 45 15.05 0.29 -9.41
CA VAL A 45 13.84 -0.38 -9.88
C VAL A 45 12.73 0.62 -10.22
N ALA A 46 12.59 1.69 -9.43
CA ALA A 46 11.53 2.68 -9.60
C ALA A 46 11.97 3.85 -10.46
N LYS A 47 13.20 4.38 -10.29
CA LYS A 47 13.79 5.52 -11.01
C LYS A 47 12.86 6.73 -11.14
N TYR A 48 12.09 7.02 -10.09
CA TYR A 48 11.02 8.01 -10.06
C TYR A 48 9.96 7.84 -11.17
N GLY A 49 9.87 6.64 -11.72
CA GLY A 49 8.93 6.29 -12.76
C GLY A 49 7.50 6.26 -12.24
N GLU A 50 6.64 7.01 -12.92
CA GLU A 50 5.20 7.02 -12.70
C GLU A 50 4.55 5.63 -12.78
N PRO A 51 4.96 4.70 -13.67
CA PRO A 51 4.35 3.37 -13.75
C PRO A 51 4.46 2.59 -12.43
N ARG A 52 5.62 2.68 -11.75
CA ARG A 52 5.83 1.98 -10.48
C ARG A 52 5.01 2.61 -9.35
N TYR A 53 4.90 3.93 -9.35
CA TYR A 53 4.02 4.63 -8.41
C TYR A 53 2.57 4.19 -8.56
N ASN A 54 2.05 4.15 -9.80
CA ASN A 54 0.68 3.74 -10.09
C ASN A 54 0.40 2.30 -9.65
N GLU A 55 1.32 1.37 -9.91
CA GLU A 55 1.22 -0.02 -9.47
C GLU A 55 1.09 -0.13 -7.93
N VAL A 56 1.98 0.53 -7.19
CA VAL A 56 1.98 0.49 -5.71
C VAL A 56 0.76 1.20 -5.13
N ARG A 57 0.33 2.32 -5.74
CA ARG A 57 -0.89 3.03 -5.34
C ARG A 57 -2.11 2.12 -5.46
N ASP A 58 -2.24 1.42 -6.58
CA ASP A 58 -3.40 0.57 -6.85
C ASP A 58 -3.41 -0.68 -5.95
N GLU A 59 -2.24 -1.24 -5.63
CA GLU A 59 -2.10 -2.29 -4.62
C GLU A 59 -2.59 -1.82 -3.24
N ILE A 60 -2.15 -0.64 -2.79
CA ILE A 60 -2.56 -0.09 -1.49
C ILE A 60 -4.06 0.21 -1.45
N ARG A 61 -4.64 0.75 -2.54
CA ARG A 61 -6.09 0.95 -2.65
C ARG A 61 -6.85 -0.36 -2.49
N ASN A 62 -6.36 -1.45 -3.09
CA ASN A 62 -6.96 -2.77 -2.94
C ASN A 62 -6.86 -3.29 -1.50
N VAL A 63 -5.73 -3.08 -0.81
CA VAL A 63 -5.58 -3.45 0.61
C VAL A 63 -6.57 -2.69 1.49
N LEU A 64 -6.72 -1.38 1.30
CA LEU A 64 -7.65 -0.55 2.07
C LEU A 64 -9.11 -0.99 1.88
N ARG A 65 -9.50 -1.32 0.64
CA ARG A 65 -10.83 -1.89 0.34
C ARG A 65 -11.06 -3.22 1.06
N GLN A 66 -10.07 -4.13 1.04
CA GLN A 66 -10.17 -5.42 1.73
C GLN A 66 -10.28 -5.30 3.25
N VAL A 67 -9.74 -4.22 3.83
CA VAL A 67 -9.81 -3.96 5.28
C VAL A 67 -11.17 -3.39 5.71
N GLY A 68 -11.93 -2.78 4.78
CA GLY A 68 -13.26 -2.22 5.06
C GLY A 68 -13.29 -0.69 5.16
N TRP A 69 -12.26 0.00 4.66
CA TRP A 69 -12.29 1.46 4.53
C TRP A 69 -13.36 1.91 3.53
N ASN A 70 -14.01 3.05 3.78
CA ASN A 70 -15.08 3.56 2.93
C ASN A 70 -14.58 3.78 1.49
N PRO A 71 -15.21 3.18 0.46
CA PRO A 71 -14.78 3.31 -0.93
C PRO A 71 -14.67 4.75 -1.42
N LYS A 72 -15.59 5.64 -0.99
CA LYS A 72 -15.54 7.06 -1.37
C LYS A 72 -14.23 7.72 -0.93
N PHE A 73 -13.80 7.43 0.29
CA PHE A 73 -12.55 7.95 0.83
C PHE A 73 -11.32 7.44 0.06
N VAL A 74 -11.37 6.21 -0.45
CA VAL A 74 -10.24 5.56 -1.13
C VAL A 74 -10.19 5.90 -2.63
N GLU A 75 -11.32 6.19 -3.27
CA GLU A 75 -11.42 6.48 -4.70
C GLU A 75 -11.39 7.97 -5.04
N GLU A 76 -11.92 8.83 -4.17
CA GLU A 76 -11.98 10.29 -4.40
C GLU A 76 -10.67 11.01 -3.98
N SER A 77 -9.69 10.27 -3.44
CA SER A 77 -8.36 10.75 -3.03
C SER A 77 -7.24 10.35 -4.00
#